data_AF-A0A6N8XS27-F1
#
_entry.id   AF-A0A6N8XS27-F1
#
_cell.length_a   1.000
_cell.length_b   1.000
_cell.length_c   1.000
_cell.angle_alpha   90.00
_cell.angle_beta   90.00
_cell.angle_gamma   90.00
#
_symmetry.space_group_name_H-M   'P 1'
#
loop_
_entity.id
_entity.type
_entity.pdbx_description
1 polymer ?
#
loop_
_entity_poly.entity_id
_entity_poly.type
_entity_poly.pdbx_seq_one_letter_code
_entity_poly.pdbx_strand_id
1 'polypeptide(L)'
;MAAFTFVLAAGSAAACERPQGWTVAQRIAGKTWSVWWQSAPAAIPVGAHFSVRFRLCGPPARQVRLRGWMPDHRHGMNYRPGVTLTGRKGVAEGLLFHMPGRWQLILEIAGAAGREKLTAEMVLE
;
A
#
# COMPACT_ATOMS: atom_id res chain seq x y z
N MET A 1 -50.34 23.07 3.55
CA MET A 1 -49.42 21.91 3.63
C MET A 1 -48.03 22.40 3.25
N ALA A 2 -47.13 22.55 4.21
CA ALA A 2 -45.75 22.96 3.98
C ALA A 2 -44.87 21.71 3.79
N ALA A 3 -44.26 21.57 2.63
CA ALA A 3 -43.34 20.48 2.33
C ALA A 3 -41.97 20.80 2.93
N PHE A 4 -41.56 20.05 3.96
CA PHE A 4 -40.21 20.11 4.50
C PHE A 4 -39.28 19.30 3.60
N THR A 5 -38.35 19.97 2.92
CA THR A 5 -37.28 19.32 2.17
C THR A 5 -36.20 18.87 3.16
N PHE A 6 -36.05 17.56 3.34
CA PHE A 6 -34.99 16.98 4.15
C PHE A 6 -33.69 16.95 3.34
N VAL A 7 -32.72 17.80 3.70
CA VAL A 7 -31.35 17.71 3.15
C VAL A 7 -30.62 16.61 3.90
N LEU A 8 -30.43 15.47 3.25
CA LEU A 8 -29.56 14.39 3.73
C LEU A 8 -28.10 14.86 3.62
N ALA A 9 -27.52 15.30 4.74
CA ALA A 9 -26.09 15.47 4.85
C ALA A 9 -25.41 14.09 4.81
N ALA A 10 -24.84 13.73 3.66
CA ALA A 10 -23.97 12.58 3.54
C ALA A 10 -22.72 12.82 4.40
N GLY A 11 -22.71 12.25 5.61
CA GLY A 11 -21.54 12.25 6.47
C GLY A 11 -20.35 11.70 5.71
N SER A 12 -19.39 12.56 5.39
CA SER A 12 -18.16 12.17 4.72
C SER A 12 -17.33 11.37 5.71
N ALA A 13 -17.57 10.06 5.81
CA ALA A 13 -16.49 9.14 6.13
C ALA A 13 -15.43 9.39 5.07
N ALA A 14 -14.43 10.22 5.39
CA ALA A 14 -13.44 10.70 4.43
C ALA A 14 -12.95 9.49 3.62
N ALA A 15 -13.46 9.38 2.40
CA ALA A 15 -13.29 8.19 1.61
C ALA A 15 -11.79 8.01 1.44
N CYS A 16 -11.31 6.78 1.56
CA CYS A 16 -9.94 6.43 1.25
C CYS A 16 -9.75 6.55 -0.26
N GLU A 17 -9.73 7.78 -0.77
CA GLU A 17 -9.59 8.07 -2.18
C GLU A 17 -8.17 7.78 -2.62
N ARG A 18 -8.06 7.32 -3.86
CA ARG A 18 -6.77 7.13 -4.53
C ARG A 18 -6.05 8.48 -4.57
N PRO A 19 -4.77 8.55 -4.17
CA PRO A 19 -4.00 9.79 -4.30
C PRO A 19 -3.99 10.31 -5.74
N GLN A 20 -4.13 11.62 -5.91
CA GLN A 20 -4.04 12.27 -7.22
C GLN A 20 -2.67 12.03 -7.87
N GLY A 21 -2.66 11.83 -9.18
CA GLY A 21 -1.44 11.58 -9.97
C GLY A 21 -0.92 10.14 -9.89
N TRP A 22 -1.60 9.24 -9.18
CA TRP A 22 -1.23 7.83 -9.14
C TRP A 22 -2.01 7.05 -10.19
N THR A 23 -1.37 6.82 -11.34
CA THR A 23 -2.00 6.25 -12.54
C THR A 23 -2.18 4.73 -12.46
N VAL A 24 -1.26 4.03 -11.79
CA VAL A 24 -1.28 2.55 -11.64
C VAL A 24 -1.43 2.14 -10.17
N ALA A 25 -2.08 2.99 -9.36
CA ALA A 25 -2.29 2.68 -7.95
C ALA A 25 -3.16 1.43 -7.77
N GLN A 26 -2.73 0.54 -6.89
CA GLN A 26 -3.52 -0.57 -6.42
C GLN A 26 -3.96 -0.35 -4.97
N ARG A 27 -5.13 -0.88 -4.61
CA ARG A 27 -5.65 -0.82 -3.23
C ARG A 27 -5.63 -2.21 -2.61
N ILE A 28 -5.16 -2.29 -1.37
CA ILE A 28 -5.27 -3.48 -0.54
C ILE A 28 -6.19 -3.15 0.62
N ALA A 29 -7.25 -3.93 0.82
CA ALA A 29 -8.17 -3.76 1.93
C ALA A 29 -7.87 -4.78 3.04
N GLY A 30 -7.73 -4.29 4.27
CA GLY A 30 -7.66 -5.08 5.48
C GLY A 30 -8.83 -4.81 6.42
N LYS A 31 -8.73 -5.35 7.63
CA LYS A 31 -9.69 -5.18 8.73
C LYS A 31 -9.57 -3.80 9.37
N THR A 32 -8.34 -3.33 9.63
CA THR A 32 -8.07 -2.07 10.34
C THR A 32 -7.55 -0.99 9.41
N TRP A 33 -6.68 -1.39 8.47
CA TRP A 33 -6.14 -0.50 7.46
C TRP A 33 -6.53 -0.94 6.06
N SER A 34 -6.73 0.03 5.17
CA SER A 34 -6.58 -0.16 3.73
C SER A 34 -5.44 0.70 3.21
N VAL A 35 -4.81 0.30 2.12
CA VAL A 35 -3.62 0.97 1.58
C VAL A 35 -3.75 1.14 0.09
N TRP A 36 -3.56 2.37 -0.38
CA TRP A 36 -3.19 2.62 -1.76
C TRP A 36 -1.68 2.54 -1.91
N TRP A 37 -1.19 1.87 -2.94
CA TRP A 37 0.24 1.81 -3.25
C TRP A 37 0.49 1.87 -4.75
N GLN A 38 1.67 2.36 -5.15
CA GLN A 38 2.16 2.37 -6.52
C GLN A 38 3.69 2.30 -6.50
N SER A 39 4.29 1.57 -7.43
CA SER A 39 5.74 1.61 -7.66
C SER A 39 6.18 2.89 -8.39
N ALA A 40 7.43 3.28 -8.17
CA ALA A 40 8.14 4.24 -8.99
C ALA A 40 9.48 3.63 -9.41
N PRO A 41 9.71 3.38 -10.71
CA PRO A 41 8.79 3.68 -11.83
C PRO A 41 7.48 2.86 -11.80
N ALA A 42 6.48 3.31 -12.57
CA ALA A 42 5.14 2.73 -12.59
C ALA A 42 5.13 1.25 -13.02
N ALA A 43 5.94 0.89 -14.02
CA ALA A 43 6.28 -0.50 -14.29
C ALA A 43 7.44 -0.90 -13.38
N ILE A 44 7.31 -2.01 -12.65
CA ILE A 44 8.35 -2.50 -11.76
C ILE A 44 9.47 -3.13 -12.61
N PRO A 45 10.72 -2.64 -12.50
CA PRO A 45 11.82 -3.23 -13.23
C PRO A 45 12.30 -4.53 -12.55
N VAL A 46 12.38 -5.62 -13.29
CA VAL A 46 13.01 -6.86 -12.82
C VAL A 46 14.53 -6.67 -12.75
N GLY A 47 15.15 -7.16 -11.68
CA GLY A 47 16.60 -7.12 -11.49
C GLY A 47 17.18 -5.74 -11.17
N ALA A 48 16.35 -4.72 -10.96
CA ALA A 48 16.78 -3.37 -10.62
C ALA A 48 16.05 -2.82 -9.40
N HIS A 49 16.66 -1.83 -8.75
CA HIS A 49 16.06 -1.18 -7.60
C HIS A 49 14.89 -0.30 -8.00
N PHE A 50 13.85 -0.30 -7.18
CA PHE A 50 12.70 0.59 -7.31
C PHE A 50 12.19 1.04 -5.95
N SER A 51 11.24 1.97 -5.97
CA SER A 51 10.55 2.45 -4.77
C SER A 51 9.06 2.16 -4.83
N VAL A 52 8.42 2.10 -3.68
CA VAL A 52 6.96 2.00 -3.53
C VAL A 52 6.47 3.19 -2.72
N ARG A 53 5.57 3.97 -3.30
CA ARG A 53 4.81 4.99 -2.58
C ARG A 53 3.53 4.35 -2.06
N PHE A 54 3.16 4.67 -0.82
CA PHE A 54 1.90 4.18 -0.25
C PHE A 54 1.17 5.24 0.58
N ARG A 55 -0.16 5.09 0.68
CA ARG A 55 -1.03 5.89 1.54
C ARG A 55 -1.90 4.95 2.37
N LEU A 56 -1.80 5.08 3.70
CA LEU A 56 -2.63 4.37 4.66
C LEU A 56 -3.97 5.06 4.83
N CYS A 57 -5.00 4.23 4.98
CA CYS A 57 -6.34 4.63 5.35
C CYS A 57 -6.79 3.79 6.54
N GLY A 58 -7.03 4.46 7.67
CA GLY A 58 -7.33 3.84 8.95
C GLY A 58 -6.77 4.69 10.10
N PRO A 59 -6.67 4.13 11.31
CA PRO A 59 -6.02 4.79 12.43
C PRO A 59 -4.54 5.12 12.15
N PRO A 60 -3.92 6.08 12.88
CA PRO A 60 -2.50 6.36 12.74
C PRO A 60 -1.62 5.12 12.97
N ALA A 61 -0.72 4.88 12.02
CA ALA A 61 0.34 3.89 12.17
C ALA A 61 1.58 4.55 12.78
N ARG A 62 2.27 3.83 13.66
CA ARG A 62 3.57 4.23 14.21
C ARG A 62 4.72 3.71 13.36
N GLN A 63 4.51 2.59 12.66
CA GLN A 63 5.53 1.96 11.85
C GLN A 63 4.90 1.19 10.69
N VAL A 64 5.56 1.23 9.54
CA VAL A 64 5.28 0.36 8.40
C VAL A 64 6.58 -0.32 7.99
N ARG A 65 6.52 -1.63 7.73
CA ARG A 65 7.56 -2.36 7.03
C ARG A 65 7.02 -2.89 5.72
N LEU A 66 7.89 -3.01 4.74
CA LEU A 66 7.54 -3.48 3.42
C LEU A 66 8.54 -4.55 2.96
N ARG A 67 8.03 -5.64 2.39
CA ARG A 67 8.82 -6.81 1.98
C ARG A 67 8.32 -7.34 0.63
N GLY A 68 9.21 -8.03 -0.07
CA GLY A 68 8.91 -8.86 -1.24
C GLY A 68 9.07 -10.33 -0.90
N TRP A 69 8.15 -11.16 -1.38
CA TRP A 69 8.19 -12.62 -1.28
C TRP A 69 7.87 -13.24 -2.63
N MET A 70 8.60 -14.28 -3.02
CA MET A 70 8.38 -15.01 -4.27
C MET A 70 7.92 -16.43 -3.94
N PRO A 71 6.61 -16.73 -3.98
CA PRO A 71 6.09 -18.04 -3.57
C PRO A 71 6.72 -19.21 -4.31
N ASP A 72 6.93 -19.07 -5.63
CA ASP A 72 7.49 -20.12 -6.49
C ASP A 72 8.92 -20.51 -6.10
N HIS A 73 9.69 -19.56 -5.55
CA HIS A 73 11.07 -19.78 -5.14
C HIS A 73 11.23 -19.86 -3.61
N ARG A 74 10.14 -19.74 -2.85
CA ARG A 74 10.11 -19.87 -1.39
C ARG A 74 11.14 -19.00 -0.66
N HIS A 75 11.45 -17.83 -1.21
CA HIS A 75 12.32 -16.85 -0.55
C HIS A 75 11.85 -15.41 -0.81
N GLY A 76 12.36 -14.48 0.00
CA GLY A 76 12.10 -13.06 -0.14
C GLY A 76 13.23 -12.32 -0.84
N MET A 77 13.22 -10.99 -0.73
CA MET A 77 14.35 -10.16 -1.17
C MET A 77 15.54 -10.31 -0.22
N ASN A 78 16.75 -10.26 -0.77
CA ASN A 78 18.00 -10.15 0.00
C ASN A 78 18.18 -8.76 0.63
N TYR A 79 17.49 -7.76 0.08
CA TYR A 79 17.53 -6.37 0.54
C TYR A 79 16.34 -6.07 1.46
N ARG A 80 16.60 -5.22 2.46
CA ARG A 80 15.57 -4.70 3.35
C ARG A 80 15.26 -3.25 2.96
N PRO A 81 14.05 -2.96 2.44
CA PRO A 81 13.72 -1.59 2.04
C PRO A 81 13.73 -0.64 3.23
N GLY A 82 14.25 0.57 3.01
CA GLY A 82 14.09 1.69 3.95
C GLY A 82 12.69 2.25 3.81
N VAL A 83 11.96 2.45 4.92
CA VAL A 83 10.60 2.99 4.90
C VAL A 83 10.53 4.29 5.66
N THR A 84 10.16 5.36 4.96
CA THR A 84 9.87 6.67 5.56
C THR A 84 8.36 6.86 5.62
N LEU A 85 7.82 7.15 6.81
CA LEU A 85 6.40 7.40 7.05
C LEU A 85 6.19 8.83 7.56
N THR A 86 5.37 9.60 6.86
CA THR A 86 4.96 10.96 7.22
C THR A 86 3.44 11.02 7.33
N GLY A 87 2.95 10.91 8.56
CA GLY A 87 1.52 10.79 8.84
C GLY A 87 0.94 9.52 8.21
N ARG A 88 0.12 9.69 7.16
CA ARG A 88 -0.52 8.57 6.44
C ARG A 88 0.16 8.22 5.12
N LYS A 89 1.17 8.98 4.68
CA LYS A 89 1.89 8.76 3.43
C LYS A 89 3.25 8.16 3.74
N GLY A 90 3.73 7.26 2.91
CA GLY A 90 5.10 6.77 3.03
C GLY A 90 5.71 6.37 1.71
N VAL A 91 7.03 6.19 1.75
CA VAL A 91 7.84 5.70 0.64
C VAL A 91 8.73 4.59 1.18
N ALA A 92 8.76 3.47 0.47
CA ALA A 92 9.70 2.38 0.67
C ALA A 92 10.71 2.40 -0.47
N GLU A 93 11.99 2.49 -0.16
CA GLU A 93 13.09 2.58 -1.14
C GLU A 93 14.00 1.37 -1.03
N GLY A 94 14.61 0.98 -2.15
CA GLY A 94 15.55 -0.15 -2.18
C GLY A 94 14.88 -1.52 -2.29
N LEU A 95 13.67 -1.60 -2.85
CA LEU A 95 13.11 -2.89 -3.25
C LEU A 95 13.82 -3.40 -4.51
N LEU A 96 14.00 -4.72 -4.62
CA LEU A 96 14.55 -5.36 -5.81
C LEU A 96 13.94 -6.77 -5.96
N PHE A 97 13.16 -6.95 -7.02
CA PHE A 97 12.63 -8.25 -7.41
C PHE A 97 13.56 -8.87 -8.44
N HIS A 98 14.25 -9.96 -8.06
CA HIS A 98 15.44 -10.45 -8.78
C HIS A 98 15.10 -11.20 -10.07
N MET A 99 13.88 -11.73 -10.19
CA MET A 99 13.48 -12.63 -11.27
C MET A 99 12.05 -12.30 -11.71
N PRO A 100 11.69 -12.56 -12.98
CA PRO A 100 10.29 -12.58 -13.42
C PRO A 100 9.48 -13.63 -12.65
N GLY A 101 8.15 -13.52 -12.68
CA GLY A 101 7.23 -14.46 -12.05
C GLY A 101 6.36 -13.84 -10.97
N ARG A 102 5.75 -14.69 -10.13
CA ARG A 102 4.81 -14.25 -9.09
C ARG A 102 5.53 -13.67 -7.89
N TRP A 103 5.21 -12.42 -7.57
CA TRP A 103 5.72 -11.71 -6.39
C TRP A 103 4.58 -11.25 -5.50
N GLN A 104 4.86 -11.22 -4.20
CA GLN A 104 3.99 -10.67 -3.18
C GLN A 104 4.65 -9.47 -2.54
N LEU A 105 3.97 -8.33 -2.60
CA LEU A 105 4.30 -7.13 -1.85
C LEU A 105 3.56 -7.17 -0.52
N ILE A 106 4.33 -7.25 0.57
CA ILE A 106 3.78 -7.43 1.92
C ILE A 106 4.03 -6.17 2.74
N LEU A 107 2.96 -5.55 3.22
CA LEU A 107 3.00 -4.41 4.13
C LEU A 107 2.65 -4.89 5.54
N GLU A 108 3.57 -4.71 6.48
CA GLU A 108 3.34 -4.92 7.91
C GLU A 108 3.11 -3.56 8.58
N ILE A 109 1.90 -3.31 9.06
CA ILE A 109 1.49 -2.05 9.66
C ILE A 109 1.35 -2.25 11.17
N ALA A 110 1.89 -1.31 11.97
CA ALA A 110 1.75 -1.32 13.42
C ALA A 110 1.36 0.08 13.93
N GLY A 111 0.37 0.14 14.81
CA GLY A 111 -0.11 1.37 15.45
C GLY A 111 -0.81 1.10 16.77
N ALA A 112 -1.46 2.12 17.33
CA ALA A 112 -2.23 1.95 18.58
C ALA A 112 -3.41 0.98 18.41
N ALA A 113 -3.96 0.85 17.20
CA ALA A 113 -5.03 -0.08 16.87
C ALA A 113 -4.57 -1.54 16.67
N GLY A 114 -3.27 -1.83 16.84
CA GLY A 114 -2.71 -3.18 16.73
C GLY A 114 -1.72 -3.34 15.58
N ARG A 115 -1.65 -4.56 15.05
CA ARG A 115 -0.75 -4.93 13.94
C ARG A 115 -1.54 -5.66 12.87
N GLU A 116 -1.26 -5.35 11.61
CA GLU A 116 -1.90 -5.99 10.47
C GLU A 116 -0.88 -6.22 9.36
N LYS A 117 -1.07 -7.32 8.62
CA LYS A 117 -0.32 -7.65 7.42
C LYS A 117 -1.26 -7.58 6.23
N LEU A 118 -0.89 -6.79 5.22
CA LEU A 118 -1.60 -6.68 3.95
C LEU A 118 -0.69 -7.17 2.82
N THR A 119 -1.25 -7.93 1.89
CA THR A 119 -0.50 -8.51 0.76
C THR A 119 -1.13 -8.09 -0.55
N ALA A 120 -0.33 -7.59 -1.48
CA ALA A 120 -0.67 -7.51 -2.90
C ALA A 120 0.13 -8.55 -3.67
N GLU A 121 -0.50 -9.18 -4.66
CA GLU A 121 0.14 -10.12 -5.58
C GLU A 121 0.29 -9.47 -6.96
N MET A 122 1.39 -9.79 -7.64
CA MET A 122 1.67 -9.36 -9.00
C MET A 122 2.47 -10.42 -9.75
N VAL A 123 2.41 -10.36 -11.07
CA VAL A 123 3.27 -11.13 -11.98
C VAL A 123 4.16 -10.16 -12.71
N LEU A 124 5.47 -10.41 -12.71
CA LEU A 124 6.43 -9.66 -13.49
C LEU A 124 6.92 -10.50 -14.68
N GLU A 125 7.16 -9.83 -15.80
CA GLU A 125 7.71 -10.40 -17.03
C GLU A 125 9.18 -10.01 -17.21
#